data_AF-A0A9X3JYG8-F1
#
_entry.id   AF-A0A9X3JYG8-F1
#
_cell.length_a   1.000
_cell.length_b   1.000
_cell.length_c   1.000
_cell.angle_alpha   90.00
_cell.angle_beta   90.00
_cell.angle_gamma   90.00
#
_symmetry.space_group_name_H-M   'P 1'
#
loop_
_entity.id
_entity.type
_entity.pdbx_description
1 polymer ?
#
loop_
_entity_poly.entity_id
_entity_poly.type
_entity_poly.pdbx_seq_one_letter_code
_entity_poly.pdbx_strand_id
1 'polypeptide(L)'
;MVELVVKSPANARQADAITREIVKGRLRSSRVEMETLLERTAMSAFIREKKDYFVAIYDAAGRLVYGSNSPSGSAVMECILERYAVKDMLHGDIYIYNDPYVSRGGVTHTPDMVFAAPVFADDGPLVGFSVCWAHHTDIGGLAAGT
;
A
#
# COMPACT_ATOMS: atom_id res chain seq x y z
N MET A 1 33.48 -4.31 5.88
CA MET A 1 32.96 -3.22 5.03
C MET A 1 32.59 -3.87 3.71
N VAL A 2 31.31 -4.19 3.49
CA VAL A 2 30.84 -4.86 2.27
C VAL A 2 30.18 -3.78 1.42
N GLU A 3 30.84 -3.39 0.33
CA GLU A 3 30.26 -2.47 -0.66
C GLU A 3 29.14 -3.19 -1.40
N LEU A 4 27.91 -2.76 -1.15
CA LEU A 4 26.74 -3.11 -1.95
C LEU A 4 26.84 -2.35 -3.29
N VAL A 5 27.49 -2.96 -4.26
CA VAL A 5 27.42 -2.52 -5.66
C VAL A 5 26.01 -2.84 -6.17
N VAL A 6 25.10 -1.89 -6.01
CA VAL A 6 23.81 -1.91 -6.73
C VAL A 6 24.12 -1.68 -8.20
N LYS A 7 24.24 -2.77 -8.96
CA LYS A 7 24.28 -2.70 -10.42
C LYS A 7 22.94 -2.13 -10.91
N SER A 8 22.95 -0.87 -11.32
CA SER A 8 21.84 -0.27 -12.06
C SER A 8 21.54 -1.13 -13.29
N PRO A 9 20.28 -1.54 -13.52
CA PRO A 9 19.94 -2.30 -14.71
C PRO A 9 20.17 -1.42 -15.95
N ALA A 10 21.05 -1.88 -16.83
CA ALA A 10 21.25 -1.28 -18.15
C ALA A 10 19.94 -1.36 -18.94
N ASN A 11 19.59 -0.26 -19.61
CA ASN A 11 18.45 -0.09 -20.55
C ASN A 11 17.04 0.17 -20.01
N ALA A 12 16.87 0.83 -18.86
CA ALA A 12 15.70 1.70 -18.70
C ALA A 12 15.97 2.98 -19.51
N ARG A 13 15.13 3.29 -20.52
CA ARG A 13 15.12 4.62 -21.15
C ARG A 13 14.95 5.62 -20.00
N GLN A 14 16.01 6.33 -19.62
CA GLN A 14 15.98 7.18 -18.44
C GLN A 14 14.88 8.22 -18.66
N ALA A 15 13.81 8.15 -17.88
CA ALA A 15 12.71 9.10 -17.99
C ALA A 15 13.29 10.51 -17.83
N ASP A 16 12.96 11.40 -18.76
CA ASP A 16 13.44 12.76 -18.68
C ASP A 16 12.97 13.43 -17.38
N ALA A 17 13.70 14.47 -16.96
CA ALA A 17 13.45 15.10 -15.68
C ALA A 17 12.02 15.69 -15.58
N ILE A 18 11.46 16.18 -16.68
CA ILE A 18 10.12 16.78 -16.69
C ILE A 18 9.07 15.69 -16.49
N THR A 19 9.14 14.61 -17.27
CA THR A 19 8.20 13.47 -17.14
C THR A 19 8.23 12.89 -15.73
N ARG A 20 9.43 12.74 -15.14
CA ARG A 20 9.57 12.21 -13.78
C ARG A 20 8.87 13.10 -12.74
N GLU A 21 9.05 14.41 -12.80
CA GLU A 21 8.40 15.32 -11.85
C GLU A 21 6.88 15.40 -12.07
N ILE A 22 6.39 15.30 -13.31
CA ILE A 22 4.95 15.20 -13.59
C ILE A 22 4.37 13.94 -12.95
N VAL A 23 4.98 12.78 -13.18
CA VAL A 23 4.51 11.49 -12.61
C VAL A 23 4.54 11.54 -11.08
N LYS A 24 5.62 12.05 -10.49
CA LYS A 24 5.72 12.24 -9.04
C LYS A 24 4.63 13.17 -8.50
N GLY A 25 4.34 14.27 -9.20
CA GLY A 25 3.24 15.18 -8.86
C GLY A 25 1.88 14.49 -8.88
N ARG A 26 1.61 13.65 -9.89
CA ARG A 26 0.36 12.87 -9.98
C ARG A 26 0.26 11.84 -8.86
N LEU A 27 1.32 11.08 -8.56
CA LEU A 27 1.35 10.13 -7.44
C LEU A 27 1.08 10.84 -6.10
N ARG A 28 1.67 12.02 -5.89
CA ARG A 28 1.40 12.85 -4.72
C ARG A 28 -0.06 13.26 -4.65
N SER A 29 -0.64 13.72 -5.76
CA SER A 29 -2.06 14.12 -5.84
C SER A 29 -2.98 12.94 -5.51
N SER A 30 -2.73 11.78 -6.11
CA SER A 30 -3.50 10.56 -5.85
C SER A 30 -3.42 10.14 -4.38
N ARG A 31 -2.22 10.19 -3.77
CA ARG A 31 -2.07 9.93 -2.33
C ARG A 31 -2.94 10.87 -1.49
N VAL A 32 -2.88 12.18 -1.75
CA VAL A 32 -3.67 13.17 -1.01
C VAL A 32 -5.17 12.90 -1.15
N GLU A 33 -5.64 12.53 -2.34
CA GLU A 33 -7.04 12.16 -2.55
C GLU A 33 -7.42 10.89 -1.77
N MET A 34 -6.58 9.86 -1.79
CA MET A 34 -6.79 8.62 -1.02
C MET A 34 -6.91 8.91 0.49
N GLU A 35 -5.98 9.71 1.05
CA GLU A 35 -6.03 10.10 2.46
C GLU A 35 -7.30 10.91 2.77
N THR A 36 -7.61 11.89 1.92
CA THR A 36 -8.78 12.76 2.10
C THR A 36 -10.09 11.96 2.09
N LEU A 37 -10.20 10.99 1.18
CA LEU A 37 -11.37 10.10 1.12
C LEU A 37 -11.46 9.27 2.40
N LEU A 38 -10.38 8.58 2.78
CA LEU A 38 -10.34 7.74 3.98
C LEU A 38 -10.74 8.51 5.24
N GLU A 39 -10.18 9.70 5.43
CA GLU A 39 -10.50 10.55 6.59
C GLU A 39 -11.95 11.03 6.62
N ARG A 40 -12.49 11.42 5.45
CA ARG A 40 -13.86 11.97 5.36
C ARG A 40 -14.93 10.91 5.50
N THR A 41 -14.63 9.66 5.14
CA THR A 41 -15.58 8.54 5.22
C THR A 41 -15.44 7.72 6.50
N ALA A 42 -14.33 7.86 7.23
CA ALA A 42 -14.13 7.12 8.45
C ALA A 42 -15.08 7.54 9.58
N MET A 43 -15.73 6.55 10.19
CA MET A 43 -16.48 6.72 11.44
C MET A 43 -15.58 6.65 12.69
N SER A 44 -14.39 6.04 12.57
CA SER A 44 -13.41 5.89 13.66
C SER A 44 -12.68 7.19 13.96
N ALA A 45 -12.67 7.61 15.23
CA ALA A 45 -11.86 8.75 15.69
C ALA A 45 -10.35 8.49 15.58
N PHE A 46 -9.90 7.22 15.65
CA PHE A 46 -8.50 6.87 15.44
C PHE A 46 -8.04 7.19 14.01
N ILE A 47 -8.93 7.01 13.03
CA ILE A 47 -8.61 7.34 11.63
C ILE A 47 -8.81 8.84 11.41
N ARG A 48 -9.97 9.39 11.81
CA ARG A 48 -10.35 10.77 11.48
C ARG A 48 -9.53 11.82 12.22
N GLU A 49 -9.22 11.59 13.49
CA GLU A 49 -8.59 12.59 14.39
C GLU A 49 -7.14 12.24 14.68
N LYS A 50 -6.85 11.00 15.09
CA LYS A 50 -5.48 10.56 15.38
C LYS A 50 -4.64 10.33 14.12
N LYS A 51 -5.29 10.12 12.96
CA LYS A 51 -4.64 9.82 11.67
C LYS A 51 -3.82 8.53 11.71
N ASP A 52 -4.34 7.54 12.42
CA ASP A 52 -3.72 6.22 12.58
C ASP A 52 -4.07 5.34 11.37
N TYR A 53 -3.52 5.72 10.23
CA TYR A 53 -3.69 5.04 8.96
C TYR A 53 -2.48 5.31 8.06
N PHE A 54 -2.31 4.53 7.01
CA PHE A 54 -1.45 4.92 5.90
C PHE A 54 -2.09 4.51 4.57
N VAL A 55 -1.71 5.22 3.52
CA VAL A 55 -2.08 4.87 2.16
C VAL A 55 -0.82 4.82 1.32
N ALA A 56 -0.80 3.92 0.34
CA ALA A 56 0.38 3.70 -0.48
C ALA A 56 0.02 3.16 -1.86
N ILE A 57 0.90 3.44 -2.80
CA ILE A 57 0.92 2.94 -4.16
C ILE A 57 2.16 2.08 -4.29
N TYR A 58 1.96 0.83 -4.67
CA TYR A 58 3.02 -0.15 -4.91
C TYR A 58 3.09 -0.48 -6.40
N ASP A 59 4.25 -0.93 -6.86
CA ASP A 59 4.38 -1.50 -8.20
C ASP A 59 3.90 -2.96 -8.24
N ALA A 60 3.89 -3.54 -9.44
CA ALA A 60 3.45 -4.91 -9.68
C ALA A 60 4.25 -5.97 -8.91
N ALA A 61 5.45 -5.64 -8.43
CA ALA A 61 6.29 -6.51 -7.62
C ALA A 61 6.08 -6.29 -6.11
N GLY A 62 5.12 -5.43 -5.72
CA GLY A 62 4.83 -5.12 -4.32
C GLY A 62 5.85 -4.19 -3.67
N ARG A 63 6.68 -3.48 -4.44
CA ARG A 63 7.61 -2.49 -3.90
C ARG A 63 6.91 -1.15 -3.72
N LEU A 64 7.14 -0.50 -2.59
CA LEU A 64 6.56 0.81 -2.30
C LEU A 64 7.09 1.85 -3.30
N VAL A 65 6.18 2.47 -4.07
CA VAL A 65 6.50 3.52 -5.04
C VAL A 65 6.27 4.90 -4.43
N TYR A 66 5.13 5.09 -3.77
CA TYR A 66 4.77 6.35 -3.14
C TYR A 66 3.75 6.09 -2.02
N GLY A 67 3.89 6.72 -0.86
CA GLY A 67 2.95 6.52 0.24
C GLY A 67 2.94 7.67 1.23
N SER A 68 2.14 7.55 2.29
CA SER A 68 2.26 8.43 3.45
C SER A 68 3.53 8.11 4.24
N ASN A 69 3.97 9.04 5.09
CA ASN A 69 5.18 8.89 5.89
C ASN A 69 4.94 7.92 7.07
N SER A 70 4.78 6.63 6.78
CA SER A 70 4.72 5.56 7.77
C SER A 70 5.80 4.51 7.50
N PRO A 71 6.61 4.11 8.50
CA PRO A 71 7.59 3.03 8.36
C PRO A 71 6.95 1.68 8.00
N SER A 72 5.67 1.48 8.33
CA SER A 72 4.95 0.23 8.14
C SER A 72 4.64 -0.10 6.68
N GLY A 73 4.78 0.87 5.76
CA GLY A 73 4.47 0.67 4.34
C GLY A 73 5.47 -0.18 3.55
N SER A 74 6.56 -0.68 4.15
CA SER A 74 7.59 -1.41 3.41
C SER A 74 7.32 -2.91 3.25
N ALA A 75 6.47 -3.52 4.09
CA ALA A 75 6.27 -4.97 4.16
C ALA A 75 4.78 -5.39 4.08
N VAL A 76 4.00 -4.72 3.23
CA VAL A 76 2.53 -4.87 3.19
C VAL A 76 2.08 -5.85 2.11
N MET A 77 2.73 -5.82 0.95
CA MET A 77 2.30 -6.61 -0.22
C MET A 77 2.82 -8.05 -0.23
N GLU A 78 3.88 -8.35 0.52
CA GLU A 78 4.55 -9.66 0.47
C GLU A 78 3.59 -10.82 0.74
N CYS A 79 2.79 -10.74 1.81
CA CYS A 79 1.88 -11.82 2.17
C CYS A 79 0.78 -12.07 1.13
N ILE A 80 0.33 -11.02 0.43
CA ILE A 80 -0.66 -11.14 -0.65
C ILE A 80 0.00 -11.82 -1.85
N LEU A 81 1.19 -11.36 -2.25
CA LEU A 81 1.89 -11.88 -3.42
C LEU A 81 2.46 -13.29 -3.23
N GLU A 82 2.78 -13.69 -2.00
CA GLU A 82 3.14 -15.08 -1.66
C GLU A 82 1.94 -16.04 -1.78
N ARG A 83 0.71 -15.54 -1.57
CA ARG A 83 -0.52 -16.36 -1.54
C ARG A 83 -1.29 -16.36 -2.85
N TYR A 84 -1.25 -15.26 -3.60
CA TYR A 84 -2.01 -15.06 -4.82
C TYR A 84 -1.07 -14.70 -5.96
N ALA A 85 -1.07 -15.52 -7.02
CA ALA A 85 -0.26 -15.24 -8.19
C ALA A 85 -0.84 -14.04 -8.95
N VAL A 86 0.02 -13.07 -9.32
CA VAL A 86 -0.36 -11.83 -10.02
C VAL A 86 -1.22 -12.09 -11.28
N LYS A 87 -0.94 -13.17 -12.01
CA LYS A 87 -1.68 -13.55 -13.23
C LYS A 87 -3.14 -13.95 -13.00
N ASP A 88 -3.48 -14.30 -11.76
CA ASP A 88 -4.82 -14.78 -11.39
C ASP A 88 -5.66 -13.66 -10.73
N MET A 89 -5.07 -12.48 -10.50
CA MET A 89 -5.76 -11.31 -9.96
C MET A 89 -6.61 -10.64 -11.06
N LEU A 90 -7.78 -10.13 -10.69
CA LEU A 90 -8.75 -9.55 -11.62
C LEU A 90 -9.09 -8.10 -11.27
N HIS A 91 -9.61 -7.36 -12.27
CA HIS A 91 -10.17 -6.03 -12.04
C HIS A 91 -11.33 -6.10 -11.05
N GLY A 92 -11.30 -5.22 -10.05
CA GLY A 92 -12.33 -5.14 -9.02
C GLY A 92 -12.09 -6.04 -7.80
N ASP A 93 -11.06 -6.89 -7.81
CA ASP A 93 -10.65 -7.63 -6.62
C ASP A 93 -10.21 -6.68 -5.50
N ILE A 94 -10.44 -7.08 -4.26
CA ILE A 94 -9.90 -6.43 -3.07
C ILE A 94 -9.34 -7.52 -2.16
N TYR A 95 -8.04 -7.43 -1.88
CA TYR A 95 -7.35 -8.32 -0.95
C TYR A 95 -7.35 -7.69 0.43
N ILE A 96 -7.76 -8.46 1.44
CA ILE A 96 -7.93 -7.98 2.82
C ILE A 96 -7.20 -8.89 3.77
N TYR A 97 -6.43 -8.33 4.71
CA TYR A 97 -5.81 -9.08 5.79
C TYR A 97 -5.52 -8.17 7.00
N ASN A 98 -5.34 -8.80 8.17
CA ASN A 98 -4.95 -8.14 9.42
C ASN A 98 -4.08 -9.04 10.32
N ASP A 99 -3.61 -10.18 9.82
CA ASP A 99 -2.84 -11.16 10.59
C ASP A 99 -1.37 -10.69 10.78
N PRO A 100 -0.92 -10.43 12.03
CA PRO A 100 0.44 -9.98 12.30
C PRO A 100 1.52 -11.03 11.99
N TYR A 101 1.17 -12.32 12.09
CA TYR A 101 2.12 -13.41 11.85
C TYR A 101 2.31 -13.67 10.36
N VAL A 102 1.22 -13.74 9.61
CA VAL A 102 1.26 -13.92 8.15
C VAL A 102 1.99 -12.75 7.48
N SER A 103 1.80 -11.53 7.98
CA SER A 103 2.53 -10.35 7.50
C SER A 103 3.93 -10.20 8.07
N ARG A 104 4.39 -11.11 8.92
CA ARG A 104 5.71 -11.09 9.59
C ARG A 104 6.00 -9.75 10.29
N GLY A 105 4.98 -9.17 10.91
CA GLY A 105 5.05 -7.89 11.59
C GLY A 105 4.83 -6.66 10.70
N GLY A 106 4.52 -6.83 9.40
CA GLY A 106 4.06 -5.74 8.54
C GLY A 106 2.75 -5.13 9.04
N VAL A 107 1.90 -5.95 9.66
CA VAL A 107 0.82 -5.54 10.54
C VAL A 107 1.21 -5.86 11.99
N THR A 108 1.01 -4.92 12.92
CA THR A 108 1.48 -5.05 14.31
C THR A 108 0.47 -5.73 15.23
N HIS A 109 -0.82 -5.52 14.99
CA HIS A 109 -1.90 -6.17 15.74
C HIS A 109 -3.18 -6.23 14.91
N THR A 110 -4.10 -7.11 15.29
CA THR A 110 -5.31 -7.40 14.51
C THR A 110 -6.26 -6.23 14.21
N PRO A 111 -6.31 -5.12 14.99
CA PRO A 111 -7.12 -3.95 14.63
C PRO A 111 -6.62 -3.19 13.40
N ASP A 112 -5.40 -3.48 12.94
CA ASP A 112 -4.81 -2.90 11.75
C ASP A 112 -5.27 -3.64 10.50
N MET A 113 -6.24 -3.04 9.80
CA MET A 113 -6.85 -3.65 8.63
C MET A 113 -6.18 -3.15 7.36
N VAL A 114 -5.72 -4.08 6.52
CA VAL A 114 -5.15 -3.78 5.20
C VAL A 114 -6.13 -4.13 4.10
N PHE A 115 -6.24 -3.22 3.14
CA PHE A 115 -6.96 -3.42 1.88
C PHE A 115 -6.03 -3.08 0.72
N ALA A 116 -5.88 -4.00 -0.22
CA ALA A 116 -5.08 -3.82 -1.42
C ALA A 116 -5.93 -4.11 -2.66
N ALA A 117 -6.02 -3.13 -3.55
CA ALA A 117 -6.67 -3.23 -4.84
C ALA A 117 -5.60 -3.33 -5.95
N PRO A 118 -5.61 -4.37 -6.80
CA PRO A 118 -4.77 -4.42 -7.98
C PRO A 118 -5.16 -3.31 -8.97
N VAL A 119 -4.16 -2.66 -9.56
CA VAL A 119 -4.32 -1.61 -10.56
C VAL A 119 -3.75 -2.12 -11.87
N PHE A 120 -4.57 -2.09 -12.91
CA PHE A 120 -4.22 -2.53 -14.25
C PHE A 120 -4.15 -1.31 -15.17
N ALA A 121 -3.28 -1.38 -16.19
CA ALA A 121 -3.42 -0.47 -17.34
C ALA A 121 -4.70 -0.83 -18.10
N ASP A 122 -5.31 0.15 -18.79
CA ASP A 122 -6.65 0.06 -19.42
C ASP A 122 -6.99 -1.34 -19.97
N ASP A 123 -6.35 -1.74 -21.08
CA ASP A 123 -6.45 -3.09 -21.66
C ASP A 123 -5.13 -3.88 -21.47
N GLY A 124 -4.47 -3.63 -20.34
CA GLY A 124 -3.08 -3.99 -20.12
C GLY A 124 -2.84 -4.84 -18.87
N PRO A 125 -1.57 -5.11 -18.57
CA PRO A 125 -1.20 -5.91 -17.40
C PRO A 125 -1.47 -5.16 -16.10
N LEU A 126 -1.41 -5.90 -14.99
CA LEU A 126 -1.29 -5.32 -13.66
C LEU A 126 -0.03 -4.46 -13.60
N VAL A 127 -0.19 -3.19 -13.22
CA VAL A 127 0.90 -2.21 -13.12
C VAL A 127 1.29 -1.91 -11.67
N GLY A 128 0.41 -2.23 -10.72
CA GLY A 128 0.67 -2.01 -9.31
C GLY A 128 -0.53 -2.25 -8.42
N PHE A 129 -0.47 -1.67 -7.23
CA PHE A 129 -1.51 -1.79 -6.21
C PHE A 129 -1.79 -0.45 -5.55
N SER A 130 -3.08 -0.19 -5.32
CA SER A 130 -3.55 0.88 -4.45
C SER A 130 -3.90 0.27 -3.10
N VAL A 131 -3.30 0.78 -2.03
CA VAL A 131 -3.39 0.17 -0.71
C VAL A 131 -3.80 1.21 0.32
N CYS A 132 -4.72 0.82 1.19
CA CYS A 132 -4.95 1.50 2.45
C CYS A 132 -4.81 0.52 3.62
N TRP A 133 -4.26 1.05 4.71
CA TRP A 133 -4.16 0.40 5.99
C TRP A 133 -4.75 1.37 7.00
N ALA A 134 -5.58 0.88 7.92
CA ALA A 134 -6.18 1.74 8.93
C ALA A 134 -6.43 1.00 10.24
N HIS A 135 -6.22 1.72 11.34
CA HIS A 135 -6.42 1.20 12.67
C HIS A 135 -7.91 1.33 13.09
N HIS A 136 -8.59 0.19 13.18
CA HIS A 136 -9.96 0.13 13.65
C HIS A 136 -10.00 0.21 15.18
N THR A 137 -10.99 0.93 15.72
CA THR A 137 -11.12 1.11 17.18
C THR A 137 -11.46 -0.19 17.91
N ASP A 138 -12.16 -1.11 17.24
CA ASP A 138 -12.60 -2.38 17.80
C ASP A 138 -12.85 -3.35 16.63
N ILE A 139 -12.53 -4.63 16.84
CA ILE A 139 -12.76 -5.73 15.88
C ILE A 139 -13.41 -6.96 16.52
N GLY A 140 -14.02 -6.81 17.70
CA GLY A 140 -14.71 -7.88 18.42
C GLY A 140 -13.80 -8.75 19.29
N GLY A 141 -12.77 -8.16 19.89
CA GLY A 141 -11.89 -8.85 20.85
C GLY A 141 -12.58 -9.22 22.17
N LEU A 142 -11.82 -9.81 23.10
CA LEU A 142 -12.35 -10.19 24.43
C LEU A 142 -12.84 -8.99 25.25
N ALA A 143 -12.21 -7.84 25.06
CA ALA A 143 -12.58 -6.57 25.68
C ALA A 143 -12.84 -5.54 24.59
N ALA A 144 -13.71 -4.58 24.89
CA ALA A 144 -14.02 -3.49 23.97
C ALA A 144 -12.79 -2.61 23.74
N GLY A 145 -12.52 -2.29 22.48
CA GLY A 145 -11.41 -1.49 22.02
C GLY A 145 -10.35 -2.27 21.25
N THR A 146 -9.17 -1.66 21.21
CA THR A 146 -7.91 -2.17 20.65
C THR A 146 -6.87 -2.35 21.75
#